data_AF-A0A7Y7QVP3-F1
#
_entry.id   AF-A0A7Y7QVP3-F1
#
_cell.length_a   1.000
_cell.length_b   1.000
_cell.length_c   1.000
_cell.angle_alpha   90.00
_cell.angle_beta   90.00
_cell.angle_gamma   90.00
#
_symmetry.space_group_name_H-M   'P 1'
#
loop_
_entity.id
_entity.type
_entity.pdbx_description
1 polymer ?
#
loop_
_entity_poly.entity_id
_entity_poly.type
_entity_poly.pdbx_seq_one_letter_code
_entity_poly.pdbx_strand_id
1 'polypeptide(L)'
;MTDDNRKNLPDWPRLMPIAMAAAYYSMSENTFRLLGIVPIERGRKVLYDRRSLDIFADRMGGQPIDGVDAERAAVDQERAFLARRRNGRS
;
A
#
# COMPACT_ATOMS: atom_id res chain seq x y z
N MET A 1 -1.64 -26.20 19.85
CA MET A 1 -2.61 -25.09 19.90
C MET A 1 -2.58 -24.41 18.54
N THR A 2 -3.39 -24.89 17.60
CA THR A 2 -3.46 -24.34 16.24
C THR A 2 -4.23 -23.03 16.29
N ASP A 3 -3.53 -21.94 16.00
CA ASP A 3 -4.07 -20.57 15.92
C ASP A 3 -5.14 -20.49 14.80
N ASP A 4 -6.40 -20.78 15.17
CA ASP A 4 -7.58 -20.74 14.29
C ASP A 4 -8.00 -19.30 13.95
N ASN A 5 -7.27 -18.32 14.48
CA ASN A 5 -7.56 -16.90 14.34
C ASN A 5 -7.36 -16.40 12.89
N ARG A 6 -6.50 -17.09 12.12
CA ARG A 6 -6.31 -16.78 10.69
C ARG A 6 -7.57 -16.95 9.83
N LYS A 7 -8.50 -17.85 10.20
CA LYS A 7 -9.72 -18.10 9.40
C LYS A 7 -10.73 -16.94 9.47
N ASN A 8 -10.62 -16.07 10.48
CA ASN A 8 -11.53 -14.94 10.67
C ASN A 8 -10.97 -13.61 10.15
N LEU A 9 -9.75 -13.59 9.61
CA LEU A 9 -9.20 -12.38 9.02
C LEU A 9 -9.85 -12.14 7.65
N PRO A 10 -10.19 -10.88 7.32
CA PRO A 10 -10.63 -10.54 5.97
C PRO A 10 -9.60 -11.01 4.95
N ASP A 11 -10.07 -11.58 3.83
CA ASP A 11 -9.17 -11.86 2.71
C ASP A 11 -8.75 -10.53 2.09
N TRP A 12 -7.54 -10.08 2.43
CA TRP A 12 -6.99 -8.81 1.96
C TRP A 12 -6.43 -8.98 0.54
N PRO A 13 -7.10 -8.45 -0.49
CA PRO A 13 -6.64 -8.57 -1.87
C PRO A 13 -5.32 -7.82 -2.06
N ARG A 14 -4.58 -8.19 -3.10
CA ARG A 14 -3.32 -7.52 -3.44
C ARG A 14 -3.52 -6.02 -3.68
N LEU A 15 -4.56 -5.64 -4.43
CA LEU A 15 -4.88 -4.23 -4.71
C LEU A 15 -6.13 -3.83 -3.94
N MET A 16 -5.97 -2.90 -3.01
CA MET A 16 -7.03 -2.45 -2.12
C MET A 16 -7.54 -1.05 -2.49
N PRO A 17 -8.85 -0.82 -2.55
CA PRO A 17 -9.39 0.55 -2.54
C PRO A 17 -9.09 1.22 -1.19
N ILE A 18 -9.20 2.54 -1.14
CA ILE A 18 -8.79 3.30 0.06
C ILE A 18 -9.48 2.85 1.35
N ALA A 19 -10.78 2.58 1.32
CA ALA A 19 -11.52 2.11 2.50
C ALA A 19 -10.91 0.83 3.10
N MET A 20 -10.49 -0.09 2.22
CA MET A 20 -9.91 -1.37 2.61
C MET A 20 -8.44 -1.21 3.03
N ALA A 21 -7.67 -0.35 2.37
CA ALA A 21 -6.31 -0.02 2.77
C ALA A 21 -6.28 0.69 4.13
N ALA A 22 -7.23 1.58 4.42
CA ALA A 22 -7.36 2.23 5.72
C ALA A 22 -7.77 1.22 6.81
N ALA A 23 -8.71 0.31 6.51
CA ALA A 23 -9.08 -0.78 7.41
C ALA A 23 -7.92 -1.73 7.68
N TYR A 24 -7.05 -1.98 6.70
CA TYR A 24 -5.84 -2.79 6.85
C TYR A 24 -4.89 -2.22 7.93
N TYR A 25 -4.80 -0.90 8.04
CA TYR A 25 -4.05 -0.20 9.10
C TYR A 25 -4.87 0.12 10.36
N SER A 26 -6.12 -0.35 10.43
CA SER A 26 -7.04 -0.03 11.53
C SER A 26 -7.23 1.49 11.77
N MET A 27 -7.33 2.27 10.69
CA MET A 27 -7.50 3.73 10.76
C MET A 27 -8.58 4.26 9.82
N SER A 28 -8.94 5.54 9.99
CA SER A 28 -9.87 6.23 9.08
C SER A 28 -9.24 6.52 7.72
N GLU A 29 -10.06 6.64 6.66
CA GLU A 29 -9.57 7.03 5.34
C GLU A 29 -8.85 8.38 5.34
N ASN A 30 -9.35 9.35 6.12
CA ASN A 30 -8.73 10.67 6.23
C ASN A 30 -7.33 10.58 6.83
N THR A 31 -7.17 9.80 7.90
CA THR A 31 -5.86 9.52 8.51
C THR A 31 -4.93 8.83 7.51
N PHE A 32 -5.44 7.83 6.79
CA PHE A 32 -4.66 7.08 5.80
C PHE A 32 -4.13 7.98 4.67
N ARG A 33 -4.91 8.95 4.19
CA ARG A 33 -4.47 9.92 3.16
C ARG A 33 -3.29 10.77 3.62
N LEU A 34 -3.12 10.99 4.92
CA LEU A 34 -2.02 11.78 5.46
C LEU A 34 -0.69 11.01 5.50
N LEU A 35 -0.71 9.67 5.37
CA LEU A 35 0.50 8.84 5.39
C LEU A 35 1.40 9.05 4.16
N GLY A 36 0.89 9.66 3.09
CA GLY A 36 1.67 9.90 1.88
C GLY A 36 2.03 8.63 1.10
N ILE A 37 1.37 7.50 1.39
CA ILE A 37 1.56 6.24 0.66
C ILE A 37 1.14 6.45 -0.80
N VAL A 38 2.04 6.07 -1.71
CA VAL A 38 1.83 6.28 -3.15
C VAL A 38 0.76 5.33 -3.68
N PRO A 39 -0.34 5.84 -4.24
CA PRO A 39 -1.36 5.00 -4.85
C PRO A 39 -0.97 4.55 -6.26
N ILE A 40 -1.61 3.48 -6.71
CA ILE A 40 -1.60 2.99 -8.08
C ILE A 40 -2.89 3.42 -8.76
N GLU A 41 -2.77 4.24 -9.79
CA GLU A 41 -3.89 4.61 -10.66
C GLU A 41 -4.10 3.54 -11.74
N ARG A 42 -5.27 2.90 -11.75
CA ARG A 42 -5.72 2.00 -12.83
C ARG A 42 -7.01 2.52 -13.43
N GLY A 43 -6.88 3.22 -14.56
CA GLY A 43 -8.02 3.88 -15.20
C GLY A 43 -8.61 4.95 -14.27
N ARG A 44 -9.88 4.80 -13.90
CA ARG A 44 -10.57 5.73 -12.97
C ARG A 44 -10.46 5.31 -11.48
N LYS A 45 -9.77 4.22 -11.18
CA LYS A 45 -9.67 3.68 -9.81
C LYS A 45 -8.31 3.99 -9.20
N VAL A 46 -8.32 4.43 -7.95
CA VAL A 46 -7.14 4.61 -7.09
C VAL A 46 -7.06 3.39 -6.17
N LEU A 47 -5.97 2.64 -6.27
CA LEU A 47 -5.75 1.40 -5.53
C LEU A 47 -4.41 1.45 -4.80
N TYR A 48 -4.27 0.65 -3.76
CA TYR A 48 -3.06 0.53 -2.96
C TYR A 48 -2.59 -0.93 -2.98
N ASP A 49 -1.33 -1.16 -3.32
CA ASP A 49 -0.76 -2.52 -3.30
C ASP A 49 -0.40 -2.90 -1.87
N ARG A 50 -0.90 -4.05 -1.40
CA ARG A 50 -0.69 -4.56 -0.05
C ARG A 50 0.78 -4.65 0.32
N ARG A 51 1.66 -5.05 -0.61
CA ARG A 51 3.10 -5.14 -0.32
C ARG A 51 3.71 -3.76 -0.07
N SER A 52 3.30 -2.76 -0.83
CA SER A 52 3.73 -1.37 -0.61
C SER A 52 3.25 -0.85 0.75
N LEU A 53 2.08 -1.29 1.20
CA LEU A 53 1.59 -1.00 2.56
C LEU A 53 2.47 -1.67 3.61
N ASP A 54 2.73 -2.97 3.50
CA ASP A 54 3.57 -3.71 4.45
C ASP A 54 4.97 -3.08 4.58
N ILE A 55 5.60 -2.76 3.45
CA ILE A 55 6.92 -2.11 3.43
C ILE A 55 6.88 -0.72 4.10
N PHE A 56 5.80 0.04 3.92
CA PHE A 56 5.64 1.31 4.59
C PHE A 56 5.48 1.13 6.11
N ALA A 57 4.74 0.10 6.55
CA ALA A 57 4.58 -0.22 7.95
C ALA A 57 5.92 -0.63 8.58
N ASP A 58 6.70 -1.47 7.91
CA ASP A 58 8.04 -1.89 8.35
C ASP A 58 8.99 -0.69 8.49
N ARG A 59 8.95 0.26 7.54
CA ARG A 59 9.69 1.54 7.61
C ARG A 59 9.32 2.35 8.83
N MET A 60 8.02 2.51 9.08
CA MET A 60 7.52 3.29 10.22
C MET A 60 7.85 2.65 11.56
N GLY A 61 7.91 1.31 11.62
CA GLY A 61 8.27 0.54 12.82
C GLY A 61 9.77 0.42 13.10
N GLY A 62 10.64 0.97 12.24
CA GLY A 62 12.09 0.86 12.37
C GLY A 62 12.62 -0.57 12.15
N GLN A 63 11.83 -1.44 11.53
CA GLN A 63 12.25 -2.80 11.20
C GLN A 63 13.19 -2.79 9.97
N PRO A 64 14.26 -3.59 9.97
CA PRO A 64 15.13 -3.71 8.81
C PRO A 64 14.36 -4.35 7.65
N ILE A 65 14.29 -3.64 6.52
CA ILE A 65 13.65 -4.12 5.30
C ILE A 65 14.68 -4.91 4.50
N ASP A 66 14.30 -6.08 3.98
CA ASP A 66 15.07 -6.79 2.96
C ASP A 66 15.38 -5.86 1.78
N GLY A 67 16.64 -5.84 1.32
CA GLY A 67 17.08 -5.04 0.17
C GLY A 67 16.23 -5.27 -1.09
N VAL A 68 15.74 -6.49 -1.32
CA VAL A 68 14.89 -6.82 -2.48
C VAL A 68 13.50 -6.19 -2.36
N ASP A 69 12.95 -6.11 -1.15
CA ASP A 69 11.67 -5.44 -0.89
C ASP A 69 11.79 -3.93 -1.00
N ALA A 70 12.88 -3.36 -0.48
CA ALA A 70 13.16 -1.94 -0.59
C ALA A 70 13.29 -1.48 -2.06
N GLU A 71 14.00 -2.25 -2.89
CA GLU A 71 14.25 -1.94 -4.30
C GLU A 71 12.98 -2.05 -5.15
N ARG A 72 12.14 -3.07 -4.93
CA ARG A 72 10.84 -3.21 -5.61
C ARG A 72 9.87 -2.10 -5.24
N ALA A 73 9.80 -1.72 -3.97
CA ALA A 73 8.98 -0.59 -3.54
C ALA A 73 9.48 0.72 -4.17
N ALA A 74 10.79 0.94 -4.27
CA ALA A 74 11.35 2.09 -4.94
C ALA A 74 10.98 2.12 -6.43
N VAL A 75 11.06 0.98 -7.13
CA VAL A 75 10.65 0.86 -8.54
C VAL A 75 9.15 1.12 -8.72
N ASP A 76 8.30 0.60 -7.84
CA ASP A 76 6.86 0.84 -7.92
C ASP A 76 6.50 2.30 -7.57
N GLN A 77 7.22 2.94 -6.64
CA GLN A 77 7.11 4.37 -6.36
C GLN A 77 7.55 5.23 -7.55
N GLU A 78 8.69 4.89 -8.16
CA GLU A 78 9.20 5.56 -9.37
C GLU A 78 8.20 5.42 -10.53
N ARG A 79 7.64 4.22 -10.73
CA ARG A 79 6.61 3.98 -11.76
C ARG A 79 5.35 4.78 -11.52
N ALA A 80 4.86 4.84 -10.28
CA ALA A 80 3.68 5.62 -9.94
C ALA A 80 3.94 7.13 -10.09
N PHE A 81 5.13 7.61 -9.71
CA PHE A 81 5.55 8.99 -9.93
C PHE A 81 5.62 9.34 -11.42
N LEU A 82 6.25 8.49 -12.25
CA LEU A 82 6.31 8.65 -13.70
C LEU A 82 4.92 8.59 -14.36
N ALA A 83 4.04 7.70 -13.89
CA ALA A 83 2.67 7.61 -14.39
C ALA A 83 1.88 8.91 -14.12
N ARG A 84 2.02 9.49 -12.92
CA ARG A 84 1.39 10.77 -12.56
C ARG A 84 1.93 11.92 -13.39
N ARG A 85 3.23 11.92 -13.68
CA ARG A 85 3.89 12.94 -14.52
C ARG A 85 3.47 12.86 -15.99
N ARG A 86 3.13 11.67 -16.49
CA ARG A 86 2.61 11.47 -17.84
C ARG A 86 1.14 11.90 -17.98
N ASN A 87 0.33 11.74 -16.94
CA ASN A 87 -1.08 12.17 -16.93
C ASN A 87 -1.29 13.68 -16.67
N GLY A 88 -0.30 14.40 -16.15
CA GLY A 88 -0.38 15.84 -15.87
C GLY A 88 -0.06 16.76 -17.06
N ARG A 89 -0.05 16.25 -18.30
CA ARG A 89 0.26 17.02 -19.51
C ARG A 89 -0.88 16.86 -20.52
N SER A 90 -2.02 17.47 -20.22
CA SER A 90 -3.10 17.76 -21.17
C SER A 90 -3.81 19.05 -20.79
#